data_AF-A0AAJ6Z0J2-F1
#
_entry.id   AF-A0AAJ6Z0J2-F1
#
_cell.length_a   1.000
_cell.length_b   1.000
_cell.length_c   1.000
_cell.angle_alpha   90.00
_cell.angle_beta   90.00
_cell.angle_gamma   90.00
#
_symmetry.space_group_name_H-M   'P 1'
#
loop_
_entity.id
_entity.type
_entity.pdbx_description
1 polymer ?
#
loop_
_entity_poly.entity_id
_entity_poly.type
_entity_poly.pdbx_seq_one_letter_code
_entity_poly.pdbx_strand_id
1 'polypeptide(L)'
;MKIIVLNIFILVLLYWSEGFPAPTYTTKYDNVNLDEVLASERLLTGYVNCLLDQGPCTPDGKELKQNLPDAIANDCRSCTERQREGADKVMHHIIDNRPDDWDKLEQKYKSDGSYKKQYLENKIMKSKVEGEKEQSQENEDADENDK
;
A
#
# COMPACT_ATOMS: atom_id res chain seq x y z
N MET A 1 -20.76 -4.07 -51.52
CA MET A 1 -21.51 -4.06 -50.23
C MET A 1 -20.86 -4.97 -49.18
N LYS A 2 -20.66 -6.27 -49.41
CA LYS A 2 -20.04 -7.20 -48.44
C LYS A 2 -18.64 -6.77 -47.94
N ILE A 3 -17.77 -6.28 -48.84
CA ILE A 3 -16.41 -5.81 -48.49
C ILE A 3 -16.45 -4.52 -47.66
N ILE A 4 -17.41 -3.63 -47.93
CA ILE A 4 -17.57 -2.37 -47.19
C ILE A 4 -18.06 -2.65 -45.76
N VAL A 5 -19.01 -3.58 -45.60
CA VAL A 5 -19.50 -4.02 -44.28
C VAL A 5 -18.38 -4.70 -43.48
N LEU A 6 -17.53 -5.50 -44.13
CA LEU A 6 -16.38 -6.15 -43.47
C LEU A 6 -15.35 -5.14 -42.95
N ASN A 7 -15.05 -4.10 -43.74
CA ASN A 7 -14.12 -3.05 -43.33
C ASN A 7 -14.69 -2.17 -42.21
N ILE A 8 -15.99 -1.86 -42.24
CA ILE A 8 -16.65 -1.14 -41.15
C ILE A 8 -16.62 -1.98 -39.86
N PHE A 9 -16.84 -3.29 -39.95
CA PHE A 9 -16.80 -4.17 -38.77
C PHE A 9 -15.39 -4.28 -38.17
N ILE A 10 -14.34 -4.32 -38.99
CA ILE A 10 -12.94 -4.30 -38.53
C ILE A 10 -12.59 -2.95 -37.88
N LEU A 11 -13.01 -1.83 -38.46
CA LEU A 11 -12.80 -0.49 -37.88
C LEU A 11 -13.52 -0.32 -36.54
N VAL A 12 -14.71 -0.92 -36.40
CA VAL A 12 -15.44 -0.98 -35.13
C VAL A 12 -14.67 -1.85 -34.13
N LEU A 13 -14.19 -3.04 -34.47
CA LEU A 13 -13.42 -3.86 -33.52
C LEU A 13 -12.12 -3.19 -33.03
N LEU A 14 -11.48 -2.36 -33.87
CA LEU A 14 -10.29 -1.60 -33.48
C LEU A 14 -10.60 -0.34 -32.65
N TYR A 15 -11.84 0.16 -32.68
CA TYR A 15 -12.25 1.34 -31.91
C TYR A 15 -12.74 1.02 -30.50
N TRP A 16 -13.02 -0.24 -30.18
CA TRP A 16 -13.57 -0.68 -28.89
C TRP A 16 -12.48 -1.29 -27.99
N SER A 17 -11.27 -0.73 -28.02
CA SER A 17 -10.19 -1.10 -27.11
C SER A 17 -10.10 -0.19 -25.88
N GLU A 18 -11.20 0.45 -25.49
CA GLU A 18 -11.28 1.08 -24.16
C GLU A 18 -11.45 -0.05 -23.14
N GLY A 19 -10.35 -0.44 -22.49
CA GLY A 19 -10.37 -1.42 -21.42
C GLY A 19 -11.35 -0.97 -20.34
N PHE A 20 -12.34 -1.80 -20.02
CA PHE A 20 -13.22 -1.55 -18.89
C PHE A 20 -12.36 -1.39 -17.63
N PRO A 21 -12.51 -0.30 -16.85
CA PRO A 21 -11.80 -0.18 -15.59
C PRO A 21 -12.18 -1.37 -14.72
N ALA A 22 -11.16 -2.10 -14.23
CA ALA A 22 -11.40 -3.22 -13.33
C ALA A 22 -12.19 -2.71 -12.11
N PRO A 23 -13.19 -3.48 -11.63
CA PRO A 23 -13.95 -3.06 -10.46
C PRO A 23 -13.01 -2.92 -9.26
N THR A 24 -13.10 -1.76 -8.60
CA THR A 24 -12.35 -1.47 -7.36
C THR A 24 -13.15 -1.88 -6.14
N TYR A 25 -12.48 -1.98 -4.99
CA TYR A 25 -13.17 -2.03 -3.70
C TYR A 25 -13.99 -0.75 -3.47
N THR A 26 -14.92 -0.82 -2.51
CA THR A 26 -15.74 0.34 -2.14
C THR A 26 -14.87 1.49 -1.62
N THR A 27 -15.20 2.71 -2.03
CA THR A 27 -14.53 3.93 -1.55
C THR A 27 -15.20 4.55 -0.34
N LYS A 28 -16.26 3.91 0.18
CA LYS A 28 -17.06 4.41 1.32
C LYS A 28 -16.21 4.76 2.55
N TYR A 29 -15.11 4.05 2.75
CA TYR A 29 -14.25 4.19 3.93
C TYR A 29 -12.89 4.81 3.62
N ASP A 30 -12.68 5.33 2.40
CA ASP A 30 -11.41 5.95 2.04
C ASP A 30 -11.11 7.17 2.93
N ASN A 31 -12.13 7.85 3.45
CA ASN A 31 -11.99 9.02 4.33
C ASN A 31 -11.71 8.69 5.82
N VAL A 32 -11.44 7.42 6.16
CA VAL A 32 -10.99 7.06 7.53
C VAL A 32 -9.69 7.82 7.85
N ASN A 33 -9.63 8.42 9.04
CA ASN A 33 -8.47 9.16 9.50
C ASN A 33 -7.37 8.21 10.01
N LEU A 34 -6.47 7.81 9.10
CA LEU A 34 -5.38 6.89 9.42
C LEU A 34 -4.42 7.48 10.47
N ASP A 35 -4.19 8.79 10.48
CA ASP A 35 -3.29 9.42 11.46
C ASP A 35 -3.83 9.27 12.89
N GLU A 36 -5.13 9.47 13.08
CA GLU A 36 -5.78 9.28 14.38
C GLU A 36 -5.72 7.83 14.85
N VAL A 37 -5.96 6.89 13.93
CA VAL A 37 -5.90 5.44 14.25
C VAL A 37 -4.47 5.04 14.64
N LEU A 38 -3.47 5.45 13.86
CA LEU A 38 -2.06 5.10 14.10
C LEU A 38 -1.48 5.81 15.34
N ALA A 39 -1.96 7.01 15.67
CA ALA A 39 -1.54 7.72 16.89
C ALA A 39 -2.20 7.16 18.17
N SER A 40 -3.27 6.37 18.06
CA SER A 40 -4.00 5.83 19.20
C SER A 40 -3.77 4.34 19.37
N GLU A 41 -3.01 3.97 20.41
CA GLU A 41 -2.78 2.56 20.77
C GLU A 41 -4.08 1.77 20.91
N ARG A 42 -5.11 2.39 21.52
CA ARG A 42 -6.43 1.77 21.70
C ARG A 42 -7.12 1.49 20.38
N LEU A 43 -7.12 2.45 19.45
CA LEU A 43 -7.77 2.28 18.14
C LEU A 43 -7.01 1.25 17.31
N LEU A 44 -5.69 1.42 17.16
CA LEU A 44 -4.85 0.51 16.40
C LEU A 44 -4.97 -0.94 16.91
N THR A 45 -4.91 -1.15 18.22
CA THR A 45 -5.10 -2.48 18.83
C THR A 45 -6.50 -3.04 18.51
N GLY A 46 -7.54 -2.21 18.48
CA GLY A 46 -8.87 -2.61 18.06
C GLY A 46 -8.91 -3.13 16.61
N TYR A 47 -8.28 -2.41 15.68
CA TYR A 47 -8.15 -2.85 14.29
C TYR A 47 -7.34 -4.14 14.16
N VAL A 48 -6.17 -4.21 14.79
CA VAL A 48 -5.32 -5.42 14.77
C VAL A 48 -6.09 -6.63 15.31
N ASN A 49 -6.77 -6.50 16.45
CA ASN A 49 -7.56 -7.58 17.02
C ASN A 49 -8.72 -8.00 16.11
N CYS A 50 -9.42 -7.04 15.48
CA CYS A 50 -10.42 -7.34 14.46
C CYS A 50 -9.81 -8.17 13.33
N LEU A 51 -8.69 -7.72 12.76
CA LEU A 51 -7.99 -8.40 11.67
C LEU A 51 -7.50 -9.79 12.10
N LEU A 52 -7.15 -9.98 13.38
CA LEU A 52 -6.69 -11.27 13.92
C LEU A 52 -7.81 -12.25 14.33
N ASP A 53 -9.09 -11.87 14.23
CA ASP A 53 -10.24 -12.62 14.82
C ASP A 53 -10.23 -12.66 16.37
N GLN A 54 -9.65 -11.67 17.01
CA GLN A 54 -9.50 -11.57 18.46
C GLN A 54 -10.40 -10.50 19.10
N GLY A 55 -11.24 -9.83 18.30
CA GLY A 55 -12.12 -8.78 18.78
C GLY A 55 -13.18 -8.37 17.76
N PRO A 56 -14.11 -7.49 18.16
CA PRO A 56 -15.11 -6.95 17.25
C PRO A 56 -14.48 -6.05 16.19
N CYS A 57 -15.11 -6.00 15.02
CA CYS A 57 -14.72 -5.10 13.93
C CYS A 57 -15.67 -3.91 13.85
N THR A 58 -15.10 -2.72 13.63
CA THR A 58 -15.85 -1.60 13.08
C THR A 58 -16.31 -1.90 11.64
N PRO A 59 -17.30 -1.18 11.08
CA PRO A 59 -17.76 -1.43 9.72
C PRO A 59 -16.65 -1.35 8.67
N ASP A 60 -15.75 -0.38 8.80
CA ASP A 60 -14.58 -0.20 7.92
C ASP A 60 -13.51 -1.28 8.15
N GLY A 61 -13.22 -1.65 9.41
CA GLY A 61 -12.31 -2.76 9.71
C GLY A 61 -12.82 -4.11 9.19
N LYS A 62 -14.14 -4.31 9.19
CA LYS A 62 -14.78 -5.50 8.61
C LYS A 62 -14.63 -5.54 7.09
N GLU A 63 -14.85 -4.41 6.41
CA GLU A 63 -14.65 -4.29 4.96
C GLU A 63 -13.18 -4.60 4.59
N LEU A 64 -12.24 -3.98 5.30
CA LEU A 64 -10.80 -4.24 5.12
C LEU A 64 -10.48 -5.73 5.29
N LYS A 65 -10.95 -6.33 6.39
CA LYS A 65 -10.71 -7.74 6.69
C LYS A 65 -11.23 -8.69 5.60
N GLN A 66 -12.38 -8.38 5.01
CA GLN A 66 -12.99 -9.18 3.95
C GLN A 66 -12.18 -9.10 2.65
N ASN A 67 -11.62 -7.93 2.34
CA ASN A 67 -10.88 -7.69 1.10
C ASN A 67 -9.40 -8.05 1.18
N LEU A 68 -8.79 -8.09 2.38
CA LEU A 68 -7.36 -8.37 2.58
C LEU A 68 -6.83 -9.64 1.88
N PRO A 69 -7.50 -10.82 1.95
CA PRO A 69 -6.99 -12.02 1.28
C PRO A 69 -6.88 -11.84 -0.24
N ASP A 70 -7.85 -11.16 -0.85
CA ASP A 70 -7.84 -10.87 -2.29
C ASP A 70 -6.79 -9.82 -2.65
N ALA A 71 -6.69 -8.76 -1.84
CA ALA A 71 -5.70 -7.70 -2.04
C ALA A 71 -4.27 -8.24 -1.96
N ILE A 72 -3.97 -9.17 -1.05
CA ILE A 72 -2.66 -9.80 -0.94
C ILE A 72 -2.41 -10.76 -2.11
N ALA A 73 -3.40 -11.57 -2.49
CA ALA A 73 -3.24 -12.54 -3.59
C ALA A 73 -3.06 -11.89 -4.97
N ASN A 74 -3.61 -10.69 -5.16
CA ASN A 74 -3.64 -9.99 -6.44
C ASN A 74 -2.89 -8.65 -6.43
N ASP A 75 -1.97 -8.44 -5.47
CA ASP A 75 -1.13 -7.24 -5.39
C ASP A 75 -1.94 -5.92 -5.46
N CYS A 76 -3.00 -5.86 -4.66
CA CYS A 76 -3.91 -4.72 -4.55
C CYS A 76 -4.49 -4.24 -5.90
N ARG A 77 -4.68 -5.14 -6.89
CA ARG A 77 -5.17 -4.77 -8.23
C ARG A 77 -6.52 -4.04 -8.21
N SER A 78 -7.39 -4.35 -7.26
CA SER A 78 -8.70 -3.72 -7.08
C SER A 78 -8.70 -2.58 -6.05
N CYS A 79 -7.55 -2.20 -5.52
CA CYS A 79 -7.44 -1.07 -4.60
C CYS A 79 -7.47 0.27 -5.34
N THR A 80 -8.09 1.28 -4.74
CA THR A 80 -7.91 2.67 -5.19
C THR A 80 -6.52 3.17 -4.83
N GLU A 81 -6.07 4.25 -5.47
CA GLU A 81 -4.77 4.86 -5.15
C GLU A 81 -4.69 5.23 -3.66
N ARG A 82 -5.76 5.82 -3.14
CA ARG A 82 -5.87 6.18 -1.72
C ARG A 82 -5.79 4.97 -0.79
N GLN A 83 -6.34 3.83 -1.19
CA GLN A 83 -6.23 2.58 -0.42
C GLN A 83 -4.81 2.02 -0.44
N ARG A 84 -4.07 2.16 -1.55
CA ARG A 84 -2.66 1.75 -1.66
C ARG A 84 -1.76 2.61 -0.79
N GLU A 85 -1.86 3.93 -0.92
CA GLU A 85 -1.13 4.89 -0.08
C GLU A 85 -1.42 4.68 1.41
N GLY A 86 -2.70 4.47 1.74
CA GLY A 86 -3.15 4.19 3.10
C GLY A 86 -2.59 2.86 3.64
N ALA A 87 -2.60 1.81 2.80
CA ALA A 87 -2.04 0.51 3.16
C ALA A 87 -0.53 0.62 3.43
N ASP A 88 0.24 1.28 2.56
CA ASP A 88 1.69 1.48 2.76
C ASP A 88 1.96 2.23 4.07
N LYS A 89 1.25 3.32 4.33
CA LYS A 89 1.38 4.08 5.58
C LYS A 89 1.15 3.21 6.81
N VAL A 90 0.08 2.41 6.81
CA VAL A 90 -0.27 1.53 7.93
C VAL A 90 0.76 0.40 8.07
N MET A 91 1.14 -0.25 6.97
CA MET A 91 2.10 -1.35 6.99
C MET A 91 3.47 -0.89 7.50
N HIS A 92 4.01 0.22 6.99
CA HIS A 92 5.25 0.80 7.50
C HIS A 92 5.18 1.10 9.01
N HIS A 93 4.09 1.71 9.47
CA HIS A 93 3.92 2.02 10.89
C HIS A 93 3.90 0.76 11.75
N ILE A 94 3.17 -0.28 11.35
CA ILE A 94 3.08 -1.53 12.12
C ILE A 94 4.43 -2.26 12.11
N ILE A 95 5.13 -2.34 10.97
CA ILE A 95 6.47 -2.95 10.88
C ILE A 95 7.46 -2.26 11.84
N ASP A 96 7.43 -0.93 11.89
CA ASP A 96 8.38 -0.14 12.68
C ASP A 96 8.04 -0.10 14.18
N ASN A 97 6.76 0.00 14.53
CA ASN A 97 6.33 0.33 15.89
C ASN A 97 5.62 -0.84 16.61
N ARG A 98 5.16 -1.85 15.86
CA ARG A 98 4.36 -2.98 16.37
C ARG A 98 4.77 -4.30 15.70
N PRO A 99 6.07 -4.68 15.73
CA PRO A 99 6.58 -5.83 14.99
C PRO A 99 5.90 -7.15 15.37
N ASP A 100 5.55 -7.33 16.65
CA ASP A 100 4.83 -8.52 17.11
C ASP A 100 3.43 -8.63 16.49
N ASP A 101 2.76 -7.50 16.26
CA ASP A 101 1.45 -7.48 15.62
C ASP A 101 1.59 -7.69 14.11
N TRP A 102 2.65 -7.15 13.49
CA TRP A 102 2.99 -7.46 12.09
C TRP A 102 3.15 -8.97 11.90
N ASP A 103 3.98 -9.62 12.70
CA ASP A 103 4.31 -11.03 12.53
C ASP A 103 3.05 -11.92 12.67
N LYS A 104 2.14 -11.58 13.58
CA LYS A 104 0.83 -12.26 13.69
C LYS A 104 -0.04 -12.06 12.45
N LEU A 105 -0.12 -10.83 11.94
CA LEU A 105 -0.90 -10.50 10.75
C LEU A 105 -0.35 -11.20 9.50
N GLU A 106 0.97 -11.14 9.32
CA GLU A 106 1.70 -11.79 8.23
C GLU A 106 1.44 -13.30 8.23
N GLN A 107 1.52 -13.94 9.41
CA GLN A 107 1.19 -15.34 9.58
C GLN A 107 -0.27 -15.65 9.25
N LYS A 108 -1.21 -14.81 9.73
CA LYS A 108 -2.65 -15.02 9.50
C LYS A 108 -3.00 -14.98 8.01
N TYR A 109 -2.48 -14.00 7.30
CA TYR A 109 -2.79 -13.78 5.90
C TYR A 109 -1.83 -14.51 4.94
N LYS A 110 -0.85 -15.25 5.47
CA LYS A 110 0.09 -16.10 4.72
C LYS A 110 0.87 -15.32 3.65
N SER A 111 1.34 -14.14 4.01
CA SER A 111 2.29 -13.41 3.16
C SER A 111 3.64 -14.12 3.13
N ASP A 112 4.40 -13.96 2.05
CA ASP A 112 5.74 -14.55 1.86
C ASP A 112 6.87 -13.74 2.52
N GLY A 113 6.54 -12.63 3.19
CA GLY A 113 7.47 -11.72 3.83
C GLY A 113 8.24 -10.81 2.87
N SER A 114 7.97 -10.88 1.57
CA SER A 114 8.65 -10.07 0.55
C SER A 114 8.46 -8.57 0.79
N TYR A 115 7.25 -8.14 1.17
CA TYR A 115 6.94 -6.74 1.45
C TYR A 115 7.78 -6.19 2.61
N LYS A 116 7.77 -6.85 3.78
CA LYS A 116 8.56 -6.44 4.96
C LYS A 116 10.04 -6.34 4.62
N LYS A 117 10.56 -7.34 3.89
CA LYS A 117 11.95 -7.37 3.45
C LYS A 117 12.27 -6.18 2.53
N GLN A 118 11.48 -5.97 1.49
CA GLN A 118 11.67 -4.87 0.53
C GLN A 118 11.61 -3.51 1.23
N TYR A 119 10.65 -3.32 2.15
CA TYR A 119 10.52 -2.11 2.93
C TYR A 119 11.79 -1.82 3.76
N LEU A 120 12.28 -2.81 4.52
CA LEU A 120 13.46 -2.66 5.36
C LEU A 120 14.73 -2.41 4.52
N GLU A 121 14.88 -3.10 3.40
CA GLU A 121 15.98 -2.86 2.45
C GLU A 121 15.94 -1.42 1.91
N ASN A 122 14.78 -0.96 1.44
CA ASN A 122 14.60 0.41 0.96
C ASN A 122 14.87 1.45 2.05
N LYS A 123 14.45 1.18 3.29
CA LYS A 123 14.70 2.06 4.44
C LYS A 123 16.19 2.18 4.75
N ILE A 124 16.94 1.07 4.73
CA ILE A 124 18.39 1.05 4.92
C ILE A 124 19.12 1.77 3.78
N MET A 125 18.68 1.58 2.53
CA MET A 125 19.27 2.26 1.39
C MET A 125 19.05 3.77 1.47
N LYS A 126 17.84 4.21 1.86
CA LYS A 126 17.52 5.62 2.04
C LYS A 126 18.37 6.26 3.14
N SER A 127 18.54 5.60 4.29
CA SER A 127 19.37 6.14 5.38
C SER A 127 20.84 6.27 5.02
N LYS A 128 21.37 5.37 4.17
CA LYS A 128 22.75 5.48 3.65
C LYS A 128 22.91 6.67 2.72
N VAL A 129 21.98 6.85 1.78
CA VAL A 129 21.99 7.97 0.84
C VAL A 129 21.86 9.31 1.57
N GLU A 130 21.04 9.37 2.62
CA GLU A 130 20.89 10.57 3.45
C GLU A 130 22.18 10.89 4.21
N GLY A 131 22.82 9.88 4.83
CA GLY A 131 24.11 10.07 5.50
C GLY A 131 25.26 10.47 4.56
N GLU A 132 25.30 9.93 3.34
CA GLU A 132 26.29 10.32 2.32
C GLU A 132 26.09 11.76 1.84
N LYS A 133 24.83 12.23 1.73
CA LYS A 133 24.51 13.62 1.36
C LYS A 133 24.92 14.60 2.46
N GLU A 134 24.64 14.27 3.72
CA GLU A 134 25.07 15.08 4.87
C GLU A 134 26.60 15.19 4.93
N GLN A 135 27.32 14.10 4.73
CA GLN A 135 28.80 14.13 4.64
C GLN A 135 29.33 14.91 3.45
N SER A 136 28.65 14.87 2.30
CA SER A 136 29.09 15.61 1.11
C SER A 136 28.92 17.12 1.29
N GLN A 137 27.81 17.56 1.91
CA GLN A 137 27.59 18.96 2.24
C GLN A 137 28.58 19.45 3.32
N GLU A 138 28.86 18.65 4.34
CA GLU A 138 29.83 19.02 5.39
C GLU A 138 31.26 19.15 4.84
N ASN A 139 31.66 18.33 3.86
CA ASN A 139 32.96 18.45 3.19
C ASN A 139 33.04 19.66 2.26
N GLU A 140 31.95 20.03 1.56
CA GLU A 140 31.88 21.25 0.75
C GLU A 140 31.92 22.52 1.62
N ASP A 141 31.23 22.53 2.76
CA ASP A 141 31.23 23.64 3.73
C ASP A 141 32.59 23.79 4.45
N ALA A 142 33.35 22.70 4.61
CA ALA A 142 34.71 22.72 5.17
C ALA A 142 35.75 23.28 4.19
N ASP A 143 35.66 22.93 2.89
CA ASP A 143 36.56 23.43 1.84
C ASP A 143 36.34 24.94 1.55
N GLU A 144 35.14 25.49 1.80
CA GLU A 144 34.87 26.93 1.64
C GLU A 144 35.39 27.78 2.82
N ASN A 145 35.55 27.20 4.02
CA ASN A 145 36.05 27.91 5.22
C ASN A 145 37.59 27.94 5.34
N ASP A 146 38.32 27.22 4.49
CA ASP A 146 39.80 27.22 4.45
C ASP A 146 40.37 28.14 3.35
N LYS A 147 39.54 29.06 2.83
CA LYS A 147 39.88 30.07 1.80
C LYS A 147 39.70 31.50 2.30
#